data_AF-A0A348XJF5-F1
#
_entry.id   AF-A0A348XJF5-F1
#
_cell.length_a   1.000
_cell.length_b   1.000
_cell.length_c   1.000
_cell.angle_alpha   90.00
_cell.angle_beta   90.00
_cell.angle_gamma   90.00
#
_symmetry.space_group_name_H-M   'P 1'
#
loop_
_entity.id
_entity.type
_entity.pdbx_description
1 polymer ?
#
loop_
_entity_poly.entity_id
_entity_poly.type
_entity_poly.pdbx_seq_one_letter_code
_entity_poly.pdbx_strand_id
1 'polypeptide(L)'
;MVDPRHYGCREVRQFLYDYTERGLGARVLLAMDNHLMDCQTCRDLAASYERTTQAAKLHIREAQPRMPDSLRNQLARRLNNIGQSV
;
A
#
# COMPACT_ATOMS: atom_id res chain seq x y z
N MET A 1 -0.01 4.93 -24.42
CA MET A 1 -0.09 5.99 -23.39
C MET A 1 -1.54 6.07 -22.94
N VAL A 2 -1.82 5.89 -21.66
CA VAL A 2 -3.18 5.96 -21.08
C VAL A 2 -3.52 7.44 -20.88
N ASP A 3 -4.71 7.87 -21.31
CA ASP A 3 -5.19 9.23 -21.06
C ASP A 3 -5.37 9.43 -19.53
N PRO A 4 -4.61 10.36 -18.90
CA PRO A 4 -4.70 10.60 -17.46
C PRO A 4 -6.04 11.18 -16.99
N ARG A 5 -6.95 11.53 -17.92
CA ARG A 5 -8.19 12.26 -17.62
C ARG A 5 -9.41 11.37 -17.40
N HIS A 6 -9.38 10.11 -17.80
CA HIS A 6 -10.48 9.16 -17.56
C HIS A 6 -9.94 7.75 -17.33
N TYR A 7 -9.93 7.30 -16.08
CA TYR A 7 -9.65 5.90 -15.76
C TYR A 7 -10.94 5.09 -15.87
N GLY A 8 -10.91 4.04 -16.70
CA GLY A 8 -12.00 3.08 -16.80
C GLY A 8 -11.78 1.86 -15.92
N CYS A 9 -12.74 0.93 -15.93
CA CYS A 9 -12.66 -0.31 -15.16
C CYS A 9 -11.42 -1.15 -15.53
N ARG A 10 -10.95 -1.05 -16.77
CA ARG A 10 -9.76 -1.76 -17.25
C ARG A 10 -8.50 -1.24 -16.56
N GLU A 11 -8.34 0.06 -16.51
CA GLU A 11 -7.18 0.70 -15.88
C GLU A 11 -7.20 0.47 -14.37
N VAL A 12 -8.39 0.52 -13.73
CA VAL A 12 -8.51 0.15 -12.31
C VAL A 12 -8.01 -1.27 -12.06
N ARG A 13 -8.42 -2.25 -12.88
CA ARG A 13 -7.93 -3.63 -12.75
C ARG A 13 -6.42 -3.74 -12.96
N GLN A 14 -5.88 -2.98 -13.89
CA GLN A 14 -4.45 -3.01 -14.22
C GLN A 14 -3.59 -2.44 -13.09
N PHE A 15 -4.02 -1.36 -12.45
CA PHE A 15 -3.25 -0.63 -11.44
C PHE A 15 -3.75 -0.87 -10.01
N LEU A 16 -4.58 -1.88 -9.79
CA LEU A 16 -5.26 -2.10 -8.52
C LEU A 16 -4.29 -2.27 -7.35
N TYR A 17 -3.22 -3.05 -7.56
CA TYR A 17 -2.19 -3.27 -6.54
C TYR A 17 -1.53 -1.96 -6.11
N ASP A 18 -0.97 -1.23 -7.08
CA ASP A 18 -0.28 0.03 -6.83
C ASP A 18 -1.20 1.09 -6.22
N TYR A 19 -2.48 1.09 -6.62
CA TYR A 19 -3.50 1.94 -6.03
C TYR A 19 -3.74 1.62 -4.56
N THR A 20 -3.91 0.35 -4.19
CA THR A 20 -4.10 -0.05 -2.78
C THR A 20 -2.89 0.21 -1.90
N GLU A 21 -1.68 0.10 -2.45
CA GLU A 21 -0.44 0.46 -1.74
C GLU A 21 -0.12 1.96 -1.77
N ARG A 22 -0.99 2.79 -2.38
CA ARG A 22 -0.77 4.23 -2.59
C ARG A 22 0.56 4.54 -3.29
N GLY A 23 1.04 3.63 -4.14
CA GLY A 23 2.28 3.76 -4.92
C GLY A 23 2.15 4.56 -6.22
N LEU A 24 0.92 4.93 -6.60
CA LEU A 24 0.64 5.72 -7.79
C LEU A 24 0.82 7.23 -7.53
N GLY A 25 1.16 7.99 -8.57
CA GLY A 25 1.22 9.45 -8.47
C GLY A 25 -0.14 10.08 -8.15
N ALA A 26 -0.15 11.23 -7.46
CA ALA A 26 -1.37 11.87 -6.95
C ALA A 26 -2.47 12.08 -8.01
N ARG A 27 -2.10 12.43 -9.24
CA ARG A 27 -3.07 12.59 -10.34
C ARG A 27 -3.76 11.29 -10.72
N VAL A 28 -3.02 10.18 -10.68
CA VAL A 28 -3.55 8.85 -11.01
C VAL A 28 -4.45 8.35 -9.88
N LEU A 29 -4.04 8.54 -8.63
CA LEU A 29 -4.88 8.24 -7.47
C LEU A 29 -6.23 8.95 -7.56
N LEU A 30 -6.21 10.26 -7.81
CA LEU A 30 -7.44 11.05 -7.95
C LEU A 30 -8.35 10.54 -9.09
N ALA A 31 -7.77 10.19 -10.24
CA ALA A 31 -8.54 9.66 -11.36
C ALA A 31 -9.19 8.30 -11.04
N MET A 32 -8.48 7.45 -10.29
CA MET A 32 -9.02 6.18 -9.81
C MET A 32 -10.09 6.37 -8.73
N ASP A 33 -9.86 7.28 -7.78
CA ASP A 33 -10.84 7.64 -6.74
C ASP A 33 -12.16 8.10 -7.39
N ASN A 34 -12.08 8.98 -8.39
CA ASN A 34 -13.23 9.44 -9.17
C ASN A 34 -13.99 8.26 -9.83
N HIS A 35 -13.28 7.34 -10.48
CA HIS A 35 -13.93 6.17 -11.08
C HIS A 35 -14.62 5.28 -10.03
N LEU A 36 -13.99 5.08 -8.88
CA LEU A 36 -14.52 4.25 -7.79
C LEU A 36 -15.75 4.87 -7.14
N MET A 37 -15.88 6.21 -7.16
CA MET A 37 -17.08 6.92 -6.72
C MET A 37 -18.31 6.58 -7.57
N ASP A 38 -18.13 6.31 -8.86
CA ASP A 38 -19.24 6.08 -9.79
C ASP A 38 -19.43 4.59 -10.18
N CYS A 39 -18.42 3.74 -9.96
CA CYS A 39 -18.46 2.32 -10.34
C CYS A 39 -18.44 1.38 -9.13
N GLN A 40 -19.62 0.85 -8.76
CA GLN A 40 -19.75 -0.10 -7.65
C GLN A 40 -18.89 -1.35 -7.83
N THR A 41 -18.84 -1.94 -9.02
CA THR A 41 -18.04 -3.16 -9.29
C THR A 41 -16.56 -2.94 -9.02
N CYS A 42 -16.02 -1.79 -9.45
CA CYS A 42 -14.62 -1.46 -9.19
C CYS A 42 -14.36 -1.18 -7.71
N ARG A 43 -15.33 -0.58 -7.00
CA ARG A 43 -15.25 -0.37 -5.57
C ARG A 43 -15.20 -1.67 -4.78
N ASP A 44 -16.08 -2.61 -5.11
CA ASP A 44 -16.11 -3.93 -4.48
C ASP A 44 -14.82 -4.70 -4.74
N LEU A 45 -14.28 -4.59 -5.96
CA LEU A 45 -13.00 -5.18 -6.33
C LEU A 45 -11.86 -4.59 -5.49
N ALA A 46 -11.78 -3.27 -5.38
CA ALA A 46 -10.74 -2.61 -4.58
C ALA A 46 -10.82 -2.98 -3.10
N ALA A 47 -12.03 -2.98 -2.53
CA ALA A 47 -12.25 -3.38 -1.14
C ALA A 47 -11.89 -4.86 -0.90
N SER A 48 -12.21 -5.75 -1.85
CA SER A 48 -11.81 -7.15 -1.78
C SER A 48 -10.29 -7.29 -1.75
N TYR A 49 -9.61 -6.58 -2.66
CA TYR A 49 -8.15 -6.60 -2.76
C TYR A 49 -7.47 -6.06 -1.50
N GLU A 50 -7.97 -4.97 -0.94
CA GLU A 50 -7.47 -4.40 0.32
C GLU A 50 -7.59 -5.40 1.48
N ARG A 51 -8.74 -6.08 1.62
CA ARG A 51 -8.92 -7.11 2.65
C ARG A 51 -7.94 -8.27 2.47
N THR A 52 -7.78 -8.78 1.25
CA THR A 52 -6.87 -9.90 0.97
C THR A 52 -5.42 -9.53 1.24
N THR A 53 -4.98 -8.34 0.79
CA THR A 53 -3.60 -7.87 1.01
C THR A 53 -3.33 -7.60 2.49
N GLN A 54 -4.29 -7.05 3.23
CA GLN A 54 -4.15 -6.84 4.67
C GLN A 54 -4.09 -8.16 5.44
N ALA A 55 -4.93 -9.14 5.11
CA ALA A 55 -4.88 -10.48 5.70
C ALA A 55 -3.52 -11.16 5.43
N ALA A 56 -3.02 -11.08 4.19
CA ALA A 56 -1.71 -11.62 3.84
C ALA A 56 -0.58 -10.93 4.64
N LYS A 57 -0.62 -9.60 4.76
CA LYS A 57 0.35 -8.82 5.56
C LYS A 57 0.32 -9.22 7.04
N LEU A 58 -0.86 -9.49 7.61
CA LEU A 58 -1.00 -9.96 8.99
C LEU A 58 -0.39 -11.35 9.17
N HIS A 59 -0.73 -12.30 8.31
CA HIS A 59 -0.18 -13.66 8.37
C HIS A 59 1.35 -13.67 8.20
N ILE A 60 1.89 -12.86 7.29
CA ILE A 60 3.35 -12.72 7.15
C ILE A 60 3.97 -12.14 8.43
N ARG A 61 3.35 -11.14 9.06
CA ARG A 61 3.84 -10.58 10.33
C ARG A 61 3.81 -11.58 11.47
N GLU A 62 2.76 -12.39 11.56
CA GLU A 62 2.61 -13.44 12.58
C GLU A 62 3.59 -14.60 12.37
N ALA A 63 3.87 -14.95 11.11
CA ALA A 63 4.82 -16.01 10.75
C ALA A 63 6.28 -15.56 10.83
N GLN A 64 6.55 -14.25 10.87
CA GLN A 64 7.92 -13.76 11.00
C GLN A 64 8.46 -14.05 12.40
N PRO A 65 9.64 -14.70 12.51
CA PRO A 65 10.26 -14.91 13.80
C PRO A 65 10.48 -13.56 14.46
N ARG A 66 10.06 -13.44 15.73
CA ARG A 66 10.29 -12.22 16.52
C ARG A 66 11.79 -11.92 16.48
N MET A 67 12.12 -10.69 16.08
CA MET A 67 13.50 -10.19 16.14
C MET A 67 14.05 -10.39 17.55
N PRO A 68 15.22 -11.06 17.71
CA PRO A 68 15.87 -11.22 19.00
C PRO A 68 16.10 -9.88 19.70
N ASP A 69 15.88 -9.82 21.01
CA ASP A 69 15.98 -8.57 21.77
C ASP A 69 17.38 -7.95 21.70
N SER A 70 18.42 -8.77 21.56
CA SER A 70 19.80 -8.28 21.36
C SER A 70 19.95 -7.46 20.08
N LEU A 71 19.35 -7.90 18.97
CA LEU A 71 19.35 -7.18 17.70
C LEU A 71 18.46 -5.94 17.75
N ARG A 72 17.29 -6.04 18.38
CA ARG A 72 16.39 -4.90 18.62
C ARG A 72 17.11 -3.79 19.40
N ASN A 73 17.80 -4.16 20.48
CA ASN A 73 18.52 -3.23 21.34
C ASN A 73 19.73 -2.61 20.63
N GLN A 74 20.46 -3.36 19.81
CA GLN A 74 21.54 -2.81 18.99
C GLN A 74 21.03 -1.78 17.98
N LEU A 75 19.94 -2.09 17.26
CA LEU A 75 19.35 -1.17 16.29
C LEU A 75 18.83 0.11 16.97
N ALA A 76 18.14 -0.01 18.10
CA ALA A 76 17.65 1.13 18.86
C ALA A 76 18.79 2.06 19.31
N ARG A 77 19.91 1.50 19.79
CA ARG A 77 21.11 2.28 20.14
C ARG A 77 21.70 2.99 18.92
N ARG A 78 21.81 2.32 17.77
CA ARG A 78 22.36 2.94 16.56
C ARG A 78 21.48 4.08 16.05
N LEU A 79 20.16 3.90 16.02
CA LEU A 79 19.22 4.95 15.61
C LEU A 79 19.25 6.16 16.55
N ASN A 80 19.34 5.94 17.86
CA ASN A 80 19.45 7.03 18.84
C ASN A 80 20.79 7.78 18.75
N ASN A 81 21.89 7.08 18.45
CA ASN A 81 23.20 7.71 18.31
C ASN A 81 23.34 8.54 17.03
N ILE A 82 22.57 8.22 15.98
CA ILE A 82 22.49 9.03 14.75
C ILE A 82 21.85 10.40 15.04
N GLY A 83 20.96 10.49 16.03
CA GLY A 83 20.31 11.76 16.44
C GLY A 83 21.15 12.64 17.37
N GLN A 84 22.27 12.17 17.91
CA GLN A 84 23.15 12.92 18.83
C GLN A 84 24.46 13.38 18.18
N SER A 85 24.63 13.16 16.88
CA SER A 85 25.78 13.62 16.11
C SER A 85 25.40 14.86 15.28
N VAL A 86 24.95 15.92 15.96
CA VAL A 86 24.84 17.30 15.41
C VAL A 86 25.23 18.28 16.51
#